data_AF-A0A7S1R6L6-F1
#
_entry.id   AF-A0A7S1R6L6-F1
#
_cell.length_a   1.000
_cell.length_b   1.000
_cell.length_c   1.000
_cell.angle_alpha   90.00
_cell.angle_beta   90.00
_cell.angle_gamma   90.00
#
_symmetry.space_group_name_H-M   'P 1'
#
loop_
_entity.id
_entity.type
_entity.pdbx_description
1 polymer ?
#
loop_
_entity_poly.entity_id
_entity_poly.type
_entity_poly.pdbx_seq_one_letter_code
_entity_poly.pdbx_strand_id
1 'polypeptide(L)'
;EQRPLNILVVAEAGEGKSTLINKLVGKDVAEAGKRPGGVTKEVAAYPARVRDRDFVLWDMPGAGDKDVPFWVSLRSTGMTLDKAGGEVDGVLLLSSNPCRVLIGSKLVAQLLDLSFSSKDKWQSMALVGTKSDKYDDGDEENFKKHVLVEFNRNCNGQISKVCTVNKHDTSAVEDILVQIACESAIGDINELDAKTVARAVAQVNDLKPEEQRETEARIKLQLGLQFELQLEPQDVAAALLQAVALRGMLR
;
A
#
# COMPACT_ATOMS: atom_id res chain seq x y z
N GLU A 1 -15.07 -19.90 17.28
CA GLU A 1 -14.66 -18.48 17.16
C GLU A 1 -14.41 -18.16 15.70
N GLN A 2 -14.70 -16.94 15.26
CA GLN A 2 -14.37 -16.50 13.89
C GLN A 2 -12.88 -16.16 13.82
N ARG A 3 -12.21 -16.46 12.70
CA ARG A 3 -10.80 -16.09 12.53
C ARG A 3 -10.64 -14.56 12.52
N PRO A 4 -9.51 -14.02 13.01
CA PRO A 4 -9.19 -12.61 12.81
C PRO A 4 -9.12 -12.27 11.32
N LEU A 5 -9.57 -11.05 10.97
CA LEU A 5 -9.51 -10.55 9.60
C LEU A 5 -8.23 -9.73 9.36
N ASN A 6 -7.49 -10.03 8.30
CA ASN A 6 -6.25 -9.36 7.94
C ASN A 6 -6.53 -8.13 7.08
N ILE A 7 -6.20 -6.96 7.63
CA ILE A 7 -6.40 -5.68 6.96
C ILE A 7 -5.05 -5.05 6.64
N LEU A 8 -4.76 -4.85 5.36
CA LEU A 8 -3.57 -4.11 4.94
C LEU A 8 -3.80 -2.62 5.12
N VAL A 9 -2.90 -1.94 5.83
CA VAL A 9 -2.95 -0.48 5.99
C VAL A 9 -1.83 0.14 5.15
N VAL A 10 -2.21 0.72 4.01
CA VAL A 10 -1.30 1.28 3.02
C VAL A 10 -1.39 2.80 3.06
N ALA A 11 -0.26 3.48 3.18
CA ALA A 11 -0.18 4.95 3.22
C ALA A 11 1.20 5.41 2.73
N GLU A 12 1.38 6.68 2.40
CA GLU A 12 2.74 7.23 2.26
C GLU A 12 3.39 7.45 3.65
N ALA A 13 4.70 7.70 3.66
CA ALA A 13 5.41 8.05 4.88
C ALA A 13 4.87 9.36 5.47
N GLY A 14 4.47 9.32 6.75
CA GLY A 14 3.99 10.50 7.46
C GLY A 14 2.50 10.81 7.30
N GLU A 15 1.73 9.98 6.59
CA GLU A 15 0.28 10.15 6.42
C GLU A 15 -0.52 9.89 7.71
N GLY A 16 0.09 9.31 8.75
CA GLY A 16 -0.58 9.06 10.03
C GLY A 16 -1.09 7.62 10.22
N LYS A 17 -0.64 6.71 9.36
CA LYS A 17 -0.87 5.25 9.42
C LYS A 17 -0.67 4.65 10.81
N SER A 18 0.52 4.78 11.40
CA SER A 18 0.84 4.21 12.71
C SER A 18 0.01 4.85 13.84
N THR A 19 -0.34 6.14 13.71
CA THR A 19 -1.26 6.81 14.65
C THR A 19 -2.66 6.22 14.57
N LEU A 20 -3.17 5.94 13.36
CA LEU A 20 -4.47 5.29 13.19
C LEU A 20 -4.47 3.87 13.78
N ILE A 21 -3.41 3.10 13.53
CA ILE A 21 -3.25 1.75 14.09
C ILE A 21 -3.26 1.78 15.61
N ASN A 22 -2.48 2.66 16.25
CA ASN A 22 -2.44 2.75 17.72
C ASN A 22 -3.80 3.09 18.32
N LYS A 23 -4.60 3.90 17.61
CA LYS A 23 -5.98 4.22 18.02
C LYS A 23 -6.90 3.01 17.92
N LEU A 24 -6.86 2.29 16.81
CA LEU A 24 -7.66 1.08 16.60
C LEU A 24 -7.28 -0.07 17.53
N VAL A 25 -5.99 -0.18 17.88
CA VAL A 25 -5.48 -1.19 18.82
C VAL A 25 -5.74 -0.76 20.28
N GLY A 26 -5.90 0.54 20.55
CA GLY A 26 -6.10 1.09 21.89
C GLY A 26 -4.82 1.24 22.72
N LYS A 27 -3.63 1.04 22.13
CA LYS A 27 -2.30 1.19 22.77
C LYS A 27 -1.26 1.64 21.76
N ASP A 28 -0.21 2.28 22.25
CA ASP A 28 0.90 2.80 21.44
C ASP A 28 1.90 1.68 21.10
N VAL A 29 1.60 0.90 20.07
CA VAL A 29 2.40 -0.29 19.67
C VAL A 29 3.15 -0.12 18.36
N ALA A 30 2.59 0.65 17.43
CA ALA A 30 3.24 1.03 16.19
C ALA A 30 4.05 2.30 16.42
N GLU A 31 5.30 2.32 15.97
CA GLU A 31 6.15 3.50 16.12
C GLU A 31 5.57 4.72 15.39
N ALA A 32 4.93 5.63 16.14
CA ALA A 32 4.35 6.86 15.61
C ALA A 32 5.28 8.06 15.87
N GLY A 33 5.80 8.68 14.81
CA GLY A 33 6.62 9.89 14.94
C GLY A 33 7.26 10.37 13.64
N LYS A 34 7.54 11.69 13.55
CA LYS A 34 8.29 12.31 12.43
C LYS A 34 9.79 12.08 12.62
N ARG A 35 10.30 10.88 12.35
CA ARG A 35 11.76 10.71 12.12
C ARG A 35 12.05 10.93 10.63
N PRO A 36 13.13 11.65 10.25
CA PRO A 36 13.52 11.78 8.86
C PRO A 36 13.87 10.39 8.30
N GLY A 37 13.15 9.92 7.28
CA GLY A 37 13.47 8.69 6.56
C GLY A 37 12.51 7.52 6.69
N GLY A 38 11.35 7.70 7.35
CA GLY A 38 10.36 6.63 7.52
C GLY A 38 10.83 5.57 8.51
N VAL A 39 9.94 5.11 9.39
CA VAL A 39 10.31 4.26 10.53
C VAL A 39 10.02 2.78 10.23
N THR A 40 9.01 2.49 9.42
CA THR A 40 8.56 1.13 9.14
C THR A 40 9.26 0.56 7.90
N LYS A 41 10.45 -0.03 8.08
CA LYS A 41 11.19 -0.72 7.00
C LYS A 41 10.73 -2.17 6.80
N GLU A 42 10.02 -2.72 7.78
CA GLU A 42 9.49 -4.09 7.79
C GLU A 42 7.97 -4.05 8.03
N VAL A 43 7.24 -4.98 7.43
CA VAL A 43 5.80 -5.11 7.62
C VAL A 43 5.53 -5.60 9.05
N ALA A 44 4.69 -4.89 9.79
CA ALA A 44 4.32 -5.26 11.16
C ALA A 44 2.82 -5.59 11.25
N ALA A 45 2.47 -6.55 12.12
CA ALA A 45 1.09 -6.98 12.32
C ALA A 45 0.63 -6.67 13.75
N TYR A 46 -0.51 -6.00 13.88
CA TYR A 46 -1.06 -5.58 15.17
C TYR A 46 -2.48 -6.14 15.36
N PRO A 47 -2.67 -7.07 16.31
CA PRO A 47 -4.01 -7.51 16.68
C PRO A 47 -4.83 -6.35 17.25
N ALA A 48 -6.04 -6.18 16.74
CA ALA A 48 -6.99 -5.16 17.18
C ALA A 48 -8.36 -5.79 17.35
N ARG A 49 -9.10 -5.37 18.37
CA ARG A 49 -10.51 -5.72 18.52
C ARG A 49 -11.33 -4.47 18.28
N VAL A 50 -12.03 -4.44 17.15
CA VAL A 50 -12.89 -3.32 16.76
C VAL A 50 -14.32 -3.77 16.95
N ARG A 51 -15.01 -3.15 17.91
CA ARG A 51 -16.33 -3.59 18.38
C ARG A 51 -16.28 -5.06 18.82
N ASP A 52 -17.09 -5.90 18.19
CA ASP A 52 -17.16 -7.34 18.49
C ASP A 52 -16.41 -8.22 17.49
N ARG A 53 -15.50 -7.65 16.68
CA ARG A 53 -14.71 -8.39 15.68
C ARG A 53 -13.22 -8.22 15.88
N ASP A 54 -12.51 -9.34 15.74
CA ASP A 54 -11.06 -9.39 15.83
C ASP A 54 -10.44 -9.17 14.45
N PHE A 55 -9.43 -8.32 14.40
CA PHE A 55 -8.68 -7.93 13.20
C PHE A 55 -7.18 -8.04 13.46
N VAL A 56 -6.41 -8.15 12.39
CA VAL A 56 -4.97 -7.95 12.37
C VAL A 56 -4.70 -6.81 11.40
N LEU A 57 -4.19 -5.68 11.91
CA LEU A 57 -3.84 -4.52 11.12
C LEU A 57 -2.38 -4.64 10.69
N TRP A 58 -2.15 -4.78 9.38
CA TRP A 58 -0.84 -4.92 8.78
C TRP A 58 -0.30 -3.54 8.38
N ASP A 59 0.66 -3.06 9.15
CA ASP A 59 1.33 -1.79 8.96
C ASP A 59 2.34 -1.87 7.82
N MET A 60 1.89 -1.54 6.61
CA MET A 60 2.75 -1.57 5.42
C MET A 60 3.79 -0.45 5.49
N PRO A 61 5.06 -0.66 5.09
CA PRO A 61 5.98 0.42 4.81
C PRO A 61 5.33 1.48 3.91
N GLY A 62 5.73 2.74 4.07
CA GLY A 62 5.15 3.83 3.30
C GLY A 62 5.23 3.54 1.80
N ALA A 63 4.11 3.54 1.08
CA ALA A 63 4.12 3.51 -0.38
C ALA A 63 4.82 4.79 -0.85
N GLY A 64 6.07 4.69 -1.31
CA GLY A 64 6.91 5.86 -1.62
C GLY A 64 7.92 6.25 -0.53
N ASP A 65 8.09 5.45 0.53
CA ASP A 65 9.22 5.60 1.44
C ASP A 65 10.55 5.40 0.67
N LYS A 66 11.56 6.20 0.98
CA LYS A 66 12.78 6.39 0.16
C LYS A 66 13.63 5.12 -0.01
N ASP A 67 13.31 4.06 0.73
CA ASP A 67 14.12 2.85 0.80
C ASP A 67 13.43 1.59 0.23
N VAL A 68 12.09 1.50 0.17
CA VAL A 68 11.39 0.26 -0.23
C VAL A 68 10.18 0.54 -1.14
N PRO A 69 10.17 0.07 -2.39
CA PRO A 69 9.03 0.24 -3.28
C PRO A 69 7.80 -0.59 -2.87
N PHE A 70 6.60 -0.07 -3.20
CA PHE A 70 5.31 -0.67 -2.77
C PHE A 70 5.16 -2.16 -3.12
N TRP A 71 5.55 -2.59 -4.31
CA TRP A 71 5.44 -4.00 -4.72
C TRP A 71 6.36 -4.93 -3.92
N VAL A 72 7.53 -4.45 -3.47
CA VAL A 72 8.44 -5.22 -2.61
C VAL A 72 7.79 -5.46 -1.26
N SER A 73 7.21 -4.39 -0.69
CA SER A 73 6.45 -4.49 0.56
C SER A 73 5.28 -5.46 0.40
N LEU A 74 4.49 -5.33 -0.67
CA LEU A 74 3.35 -6.18 -0.96
C LEU A 74 3.76 -7.66 -1.08
N ARG A 75 4.85 -7.97 -1.79
CA ARG A 75 5.42 -9.32 -1.89
C ARG A 75 5.84 -9.86 -0.51
N SER A 76 6.52 -9.05 0.30
CA SER A 76 6.95 -9.47 1.64
C SER A 76 5.75 -9.75 2.58
N THR A 77 4.68 -8.96 2.44
CA THR A 77 3.43 -9.16 3.17
C THR A 77 2.75 -10.45 2.74
N GLY A 78 2.70 -10.73 1.43
CA GLY A 78 2.17 -11.99 0.89
C GLY A 78 2.89 -13.20 1.49
N MET A 79 4.23 -13.19 1.48
CA MET A 79 5.04 -14.27 2.06
C MET A 79 4.82 -14.44 3.58
N THR A 80 4.54 -13.35 4.29
CA THR A 80 4.32 -13.39 5.75
C THR A 80 2.93 -13.89 6.10
N LEU A 81 1.92 -13.47 5.34
CA LEU A 81 0.52 -13.93 5.46
C LEU A 81 0.38 -15.41 5.11
N ASP A 82 1.00 -15.84 4.00
CA ASP A 82 1.00 -17.25 3.56
C ASP A 82 1.58 -18.18 4.63
N LYS A 83 2.73 -17.80 5.23
CA LYS A 83 3.32 -18.52 6.37
C LYS A 83 2.41 -18.56 7.61
N ALA A 84 1.58 -17.55 7.79
CA ALA A 84 0.61 -17.49 8.89
C ALA A 84 -0.69 -18.24 8.57
N GLY A 85 -0.86 -18.78 7.35
CA GLY A 85 -2.08 -19.45 6.90
C GLY A 85 -3.27 -18.48 6.76
N GLY A 86 -2.99 -17.20 6.47
CA GLY A 86 -3.99 -16.15 6.34
C GLY A 86 -4.02 -15.54 4.95
N GLU A 87 -5.20 -15.11 4.54
CA GLU A 87 -5.44 -14.34 3.32
C GLU A 87 -5.70 -12.87 3.66
N VAL A 88 -5.71 -11.98 2.66
CA VAL A 88 -6.10 -10.59 2.86
C VAL A 88 -7.63 -10.48 2.85
N ASP A 89 -8.19 -9.84 3.87
CA ASP A 89 -9.62 -9.59 3.99
C ASP A 89 -10.00 -8.18 3.56
N GLY A 90 -9.09 -7.21 3.70
CA GLY A 90 -9.35 -5.85 3.29
C GLY A 90 -8.10 -4.98 3.16
N VAL A 91 -8.26 -3.84 2.49
CA VAL A 91 -7.18 -2.84 2.31
C VAL A 91 -7.69 -1.45 2.66
N LEU A 92 -6.99 -0.75 3.54
CA LEU A 92 -7.18 0.67 3.81
C LEU A 92 -6.09 1.47 3.10
N LEU A 93 -6.50 2.37 2.22
CA LEU A 93 -5.62 3.29 1.48
C LEU A 93 -5.72 4.68 2.13
N LEU A 94 -4.69 5.05 2.87
CA LEU A 94 -4.67 6.27 3.67
C LEU A 94 -4.05 7.44 2.90
N SER A 95 -4.60 8.63 3.12
CA SER A 95 -4.02 9.89 2.71
C SER A 95 -4.41 11.00 3.67
N SER A 96 -3.47 11.85 4.03
CA SER A 96 -3.65 13.09 4.78
C SER A 96 -3.75 14.30 3.86
N ASN A 97 -3.59 14.09 2.55
CA ASN A 97 -3.87 15.10 1.54
C ASN A 97 -5.34 15.01 1.12
N PRO A 98 -6.14 16.06 1.31
CA PRO A 98 -7.57 16.04 0.98
C PRO A 98 -7.85 16.05 -0.54
N CYS A 99 -6.82 16.27 -1.37
CA CYS A 99 -6.93 16.39 -2.82
C CYS A 99 -6.36 15.20 -3.60
N ARG A 100 -5.72 14.23 -2.94
CA ARG A 100 -5.19 13.03 -3.59
C ARG A 100 -5.05 11.87 -2.63
N VAL A 101 -4.95 10.67 -3.18
CA VAL A 101 -4.48 9.47 -2.47
C VAL A 101 -3.15 9.09 -3.06
N LEU A 102 -2.13 8.76 -2.25
CA LEU A 102 -0.81 8.19 -2.59
C LEU A 102 -0.13 8.75 -3.87
N ILE A 103 1.12 9.19 -3.79
CA ILE A 103 1.92 9.47 -4.99
C ILE A 103 2.03 8.18 -5.81
N GLY A 104 1.73 8.28 -7.10
CA GLY A 104 1.66 7.12 -7.98
C GLY A 104 0.43 6.24 -7.74
N SER A 105 -0.69 6.80 -7.27
CA SER A 105 -1.97 6.09 -7.10
C SER A 105 -2.38 5.23 -8.28
N LYS A 106 -2.09 5.67 -9.52
CA LYS A 106 -2.29 4.86 -10.73
C LYS A 106 -1.47 3.57 -10.71
N LEU A 107 -0.19 3.65 -10.32
CA LEU A 107 0.66 2.47 -10.14
C LEU A 107 0.18 1.61 -8.97
N VAL A 108 -0.19 2.20 -7.83
CA VAL A 108 -0.71 1.45 -6.68
C VAL A 108 -1.98 0.69 -7.04
N ALA A 109 -2.95 1.34 -7.68
CA ALA A 109 -4.19 0.71 -8.13
C ALA A 109 -3.91 -0.44 -9.12
N GLN A 110 -3.01 -0.22 -10.08
CA GLN A 110 -2.61 -1.25 -11.03
C GLN A 110 -1.91 -2.43 -10.34
N LEU A 111 -1.02 -2.18 -9.39
CA LEU A 111 -0.34 -3.23 -8.64
C LEU A 111 -1.31 -4.01 -7.75
N LEU A 112 -2.27 -3.35 -7.09
CA LEU A 112 -3.33 -4.02 -6.33
C LEU A 112 -4.19 -4.90 -7.26
N ASP A 113 -4.54 -4.41 -8.44
CA ASP A 113 -5.33 -5.20 -9.40
C ASP A 113 -4.58 -6.46 -9.86
N LEU A 114 -3.29 -6.32 -10.14
CA LEU A 114 -2.42 -7.44 -10.54
C LEU A 114 -2.13 -8.42 -9.39
N SER A 115 -2.06 -7.92 -8.15
CA SER A 115 -1.67 -8.72 -6.98
C SER A 115 -2.79 -9.59 -6.44
N PHE A 116 -4.04 -9.36 -6.83
CA PHE A 116 -5.18 -10.12 -6.31
C PHE A 116 -6.05 -10.66 -7.44
N SER A 117 -6.40 -11.94 -7.40
CA SER A 117 -7.20 -12.57 -8.46
C SER A 117 -8.72 -12.31 -8.31
N SER A 118 -9.19 -11.94 -7.12
CA SER A 118 -10.61 -11.68 -6.87
C SER A 118 -11.12 -10.51 -7.70
N LYS A 119 -12.31 -10.65 -8.32
CA LYS A 119 -12.97 -9.56 -9.06
C LYS A 119 -13.64 -8.56 -8.13
N ASP A 120 -14.15 -9.05 -7.00
CA ASP A 120 -14.89 -8.26 -6.01
C ASP A 120 -13.98 -7.61 -4.97
N LYS A 121 -12.65 -7.78 -5.07
CA LYS A 121 -11.64 -7.23 -4.15
C LYS A 121 -11.85 -5.76 -3.79
N TRP A 122 -12.32 -4.95 -4.74
CA TRP A 122 -12.56 -3.51 -4.55
C TRP A 122 -13.66 -3.21 -3.53
N GLN A 123 -14.60 -4.14 -3.32
CA GLN A 123 -15.62 -4.03 -2.28
C GLN A 123 -14.98 -4.07 -0.89
N SER A 124 -13.89 -4.81 -0.71
CA SER A 124 -13.18 -4.93 0.57
C SER A 124 -12.03 -3.92 0.73
N MET A 125 -11.97 -2.90 -0.14
CA MET A 125 -11.01 -1.80 -0.03
C MET A 125 -11.71 -0.51 0.39
N ALA A 126 -10.98 0.39 1.05
CA ALA A 126 -11.49 1.70 1.43
C ALA A 126 -10.44 2.81 1.31
N LEU A 127 -10.89 4.00 0.91
CA LEU A 127 -10.09 5.23 1.00
C LEU A 127 -10.30 5.91 2.35
N VAL A 128 -9.21 6.25 3.03
CA VAL A 128 -9.26 6.84 4.37
C VAL A 128 -8.49 8.15 4.39
N GLY A 129 -9.23 9.26 4.42
CA GLY A 129 -8.69 10.60 4.65
C GLY A 129 -8.26 10.72 6.11
N THR A 130 -7.04 11.15 6.38
CA THR A 130 -6.47 11.23 7.73
C THR A 130 -6.13 12.67 8.08
N LYS A 131 -5.97 12.93 9.38
CA LYS A 131 -5.72 14.29 9.91
C LYS A 131 -6.83 15.28 9.51
N SER A 132 -8.07 14.81 9.48
CA SER A 132 -9.22 15.67 9.16
C SER A 132 -9.41 16.83 10.15
N ASP A 133 -8.75 16.80 11.31
CA ASP A 133 -8.64 17.94 12.24
C ASP A 133 -7.90 19.15 11.63
N LYS A 134 -7.29 19.00 10.45
CA LYS A 134 -6.53 20.03 9.75
C LYS A 134 -7.13 20.42 8.39
N TYR A 135 -8.30 19.87 8.07
CA TYR A 135 -8.96 20.13 6.80
C TYR A 135 -9.61 21.51 6.83
N ASP A 136 -9.57 22.19 5.69
CA ASP A 136 -10.31 23.42 5.47
C ASP A 136 -11.76 23.10 5.03
N ASP A 137 -12.60 24.13 4.98
CA ASP A 137 -13.99 23.98 4.56
C ASP A 137 -14.08 23.37 3.14
N GLY A 138 -14.76 22.23 3.03
CA GLY A 138 -14.98 21.51 1.77
C GLY A 138 -13.97 20.40 1.47
N ASP A 139 -12.85 20.31 2.18
CA ASP A 139 -11.82 19.28 1.96
C ASP A 139 -12.35 17.85 2.17
N GLU A 140 -13.17 17.65 3.20
CA GLU A 140 -13.77 16.34 3.48
C GLU A 140 -14.70 15.89 2.35
N GLU A 141 -15.52 16.81 1.84
CA GLU A 141 -16.40 16.54 0.70
C GLU A 141 -15.59 16.26 -0.57
N ASN A 142 -14.54 17.04 -0.81
CA ASN A 142 -13.62 16.85 -1.92
C ASN A 142 -12.98 15.46 -1.88
N PHE A 143 -12.51 15.03 -0.70
CA PHE A 143 -11.92 13.71 -0.52
C PHE A 143 -12.94 12.59 -0.78
N LYS A 144 -14.14 12.70 -0.20
CA LYS A 144 -15.19 11.67 -0.33
C LYS A 144 -15.79 11.58 -1.74
N LYS A 145 -15.78 12.68 -2.52
CA LYS A 145 -16.36 12.72 -3.87
C LYS A 145 -15.31 12.72 -4.95
N HIS A 146 -14.53 13.79 -5.07
CA HIS A 146 -13.63 14.00 -6.20
C HIS A 146 -12.43 13.06 -6.17
N VAL A 147 -11.76 12.95 -5.02
CA VAL A 147 -10.58 12.07 -4.90
C VAL A 147 -10.96 10.60 -5.07
N LEU A 148 -12.09 10.17 -4.51
CA LEU A 148 -12.60 8.80 -4.73
C LEU A 148 -12.86 8.52 -6.22
N VAL A 149 -13.54 9.43 -6.92
CA VAL A 149 -13.82 9.29 -8.36
C VAL A 149 -12.52 9.25 -9.16
N GLU A 150 -11.56 10.11 -8.83
CA GLU A 150 -10.26 10.13 -9.52
C GLU A 150 -9.46 8.85 -9.28
N PHE A 151 -9.42 8.34 -8.05
CA PHE A 151 -8.76 7.08 -7.75
C PHE A 151 -9.40 5.91 -8.50
N ASN A 152 -10.73 5.84 -8.52
CA ASN A 152 -11.47 4.79 -9.21
C ASN A 152 -11.25 4.79 -10.73
N ARG A 153 -10.89 5.91 -11.35
CA ARG A 153 -10.49 5.93 -12.79
C ARG A 153 -9.25 5.10 -13.09
N ASN A 154 -8.43 4.85 -12.07
CA ASN A 154 -7.22 4.03 -12.19
C ASN A 154 -7.45 2.56 -11.81
N CYS A 155 -8.66 2.21 -11.36
CA CYS A 155 -9.01 0.86 -10.92
C CYS A 155 -9.76 0.12 -12.03
N ASN A 156 -9.52 -1.18 -12.16
CA ASN A 156 -10.35 -2.07 -12.97
C ASN A 156 -11.56 -2.57 -12.14
N GLY A 157 -12.30 -1.62 -11.57
CA GLY A 157 -13.36 -1.83 -10.59
C GLY A 157 -13.65 -0.54 -9.81
N GLN A 158 -14.33 -0.65 -8.67
CA GLN A 158 -14.74 0.52 -7.91
C GLN A 158 -14.66 0.30 -6.40
N ILE A 159 -13.93 1.18 -5.72
CA ILE A 159 -14.02 1.38 -4.28
C ILE A 159 -15.25 2.24 -4.00
N SER A 160 -16.12 1.78 -3.11
CA SER A 160 -17.30 2.51 -2.63
C SER A 160 -17.14 3.02 -1.20
N LYS A 161 -16.22 2.43 -0.43
CA LYS A 161 -15.99 2.77 0.97
C LYS A 161 -14.99 3.92 1.07
N VAL A 162 -15.43 5.04 1.63
CA VAL A 162 -14.58 6.22 1.87
C VAL A 162 -14.96 6.90 3.18
N CYS A 163 -13.97 7.27 3.98
CA CYS A 163 -14.18 8.07 5.19
C CYS A 163 -13.04 9.04 5.44
N THR A 164 -13.24 9.93 6.41
CA THR A 164 -12.22 10.81 6.98
C THR A 164 -12.11 10.53 8.47
N VAL A 165 -10.90 10.62 9.02
CA VAL A 165 -10.58 10.37 10.43
C VAL A 165 -9.53 11.34 10.92
N ASN A 166 -9.45 11.51 12.23
CA ASN A 166 -8.39 12.27 12.87
C ASN A 166 -7.96 11.61 14.19
N LYS A 167 -7.04 12.24 14.91
CA LYS A 167 -6.48 11.70 16.16
C LYS A 167 -7.50 11.62 17.32
N HIS A 168 -8.64 12.30 17.19
CA HIS A 168 -9.71 12.36 18.19
C HIS A 168 -10.87 11.42 17.85
N ASP A 169 -11.14 11.19 16.56
CA ASP A 169 -12.26 10.38 16.10
C ASP A 169 -11.84 9.41 14.97
N THR A 170 -11.99 8.11 15.27
CA THR A 170 -11.75 6.99 14.36
C THR A 170 -13.01 6.18 14.08
N SER A 171 -14.18 6.61 14.58
CA SER A 171 -15.43 5.86 14.49
C SER A 171 -15.81 5.49 13.06
N ALA A 172 -15.60 6.39 12.10
CA ALA A 172 -15.91 6.17 10.69
C ALA A 172 -15.05 5.06 10.06
N VAL A 173 -13.78 4.89 10.46
CA VAL A 173 -12.98 3.76 9.95
C VAL A 173 -13.37 2.45 10.63
N GLU A 174 -13.82 2.50 11.88
CA GLU A 174 -14.35 1.32 12.58
C GLU A 174 -15.63 0.81 11.91
N ASP A 175 -16.50 1.72 11.44
CA ASP A 175 -17.65 1.38 10.60
C ASP A 175 -17.23 0.69 9.30
N ILE A 176 -16.22 1.23 8.61
CA ILE A 176 -15.68 0.63 7.38
C ILE A 176 -15.12 -0.77 7.66
N LEU A 177 -14.40 -0.97 8.76
CA LEU A 177 -13.88 -2.28 9.13
C LEU A 177 -14.99 -3.30 9.38
N VAL A 178 -16.09 -2.89 10.02
CA VAL A 178 -17.27 -3.75 10.16
C VAL A 178 -17.92 -4.05 8.81
N GLN A 179 -17.99 -3.08 7.91
CA GLN A 179 -18.51 -3.32 6.55
C GLN A 179 -17.63 -4.32 5.80
N ILE A 180 -16.30 -4.15 5.83
CA ILE A 180 -15.34 -5.09 5.23
C ILE A 180 -15.51 -6.49 5.83
N ALA A 181 -15.79 -6.60 7.14
CA ALA A 181 -16.01 -7.88 7.80
C ALA A 181 -17.28 -8.64 7.35
N CYS A 182 -18.15 -7.99 6.56
CA CYS A 182 -19.31 -8.58 5.91
C CYS A 182 -19.06 -8.90 4.42
N GLU A 183 -17.93 -8.48 3.85
CA GLU A 183 -17.55 -8.76 2.47
C GLU A 183 -16.78 -10.08 2.35
N SER A 184 -16.58 -10.53 1.11
CA SER A 184 -15.69 -11.66 0.85
C SER A 184 -14.23 -11.24 1.00
N ALA A 185 -13.38 -12.18 1.41
CA ALA A 185 -11.95 -11.97 1.44
C ALA A 185 -11.43 -11.57 0.05
N ILE A 186 -10.42 -10.71 0.03
CA ILE A 186 -9.71 -10.33 -1.19
C ILE A 186 -8.91 -11.53 -1.74
N GLY A 187 -8.36 -12.33 -0.84
CA GLY A 187 -7.58 -13.54 -1.13
C GLY A 187 -6.08 -13.34 -0.96
N ASP A 188 -5.31 -14.27 -1.52
CA ASP A 188 -3.85 -14.27 -1.44
C ASP A 188 -3.23 -13.17 -2.29
N ILE A 189 -2.07 -12.67 -1.83
CA ILE A 189 -1.23 -11.76 -2.61
C ILE A 189 -0.42 -12.59 -3.60
N ASN A 190 -0.79 -12.51 -4.87
CA ASN A 190 -0.07 -13.16 -5.97
C ASN A 190 1.36 -12.59 -6.08
N GLU A 191 2.32 -13.48 -6.33
CA GLU A 191 3.69 -13.05 -6.64
C GLU A 191 3.73 -12.32 -7.99
N LEU A 192 4.25 -11.09 -7.96
CA LEU A 192 4.47 -10.29 -9.17
C LEU A 192 5.91 -10.46 -9.64
N ASP A 193 6.08 -10.98 -10.85
CA ASP A 193 7.40 -11.05 -11.48
C ASP A 193 7.92 -9.66 -11.89
N ALA A 194 9.24 -9.55 -12.05
CA ALA A 194 9.89 -8.28 -12.37
C ALA A 194 9.38 -7.67 -13.69
N LYS A 195 9.04 -8.52 -14.67
CA LYS A 195 8.56 -8.11 -15.99
C LYS A 195 7.17 -7.47 -15.92
N THR A 196 6.29 -8.02 -15.10
CA THR A 196 4.93 -7.53 -14.86
C THR A 196 4.96 -6.19 -14.16
N VAL A 197 5.78 -6.07 -13.10
CA VAL A 197 5.98 -4.79 -12.40
C VAL A 197 6.59 -3.75 -13.35
N ALA A 198 7.63 -4.11 -14.12
CA ALA A 198 8.26 -3.19 -15.07
C ALA A 198 7.27 -2.69 -16.13
N ARG A 199 6.40 -3.57 -16.64
CA ARG A 199 5.34 -3.19 -17.58
C ARG A 199 4.35 -2.21 -16.95
N ALA A 200 3.92 -2.45 -15.70
CA ALA A 200 3.03 -1.54 -15.00
C ALA A 200 3.67 -0.16 -14.81
N VAL A 201 4.94 -0.12 -14.35
CA VAL A 201 5.70 1.13 -14.22
C VAL A 201 5.83 1.86 -15.56
N ALA A 202 6.16 1.14 -16.64
CA ALA A 202 6.29 1.72 -17.97
C ALA A 202 4.96 2.31 -18.49
N GLN A 203 3.84 1.63 -18.27
CA GLN A 203 2.52 2.10 -18.67
C GLN A 203 2.06 3.33 -17.87
N VAL A 204 2.42 3.43 -16.60
CA VAL A 204 2.05 4.57 -15.76
C VAL A 204 2.85 5.82 -16.12
N ASN A 205 4.13 5.65 -16.52
CA ASN A 205 5.06 6.74 -16.80
C ASN A 205 5.32 6.95 -18.30
N ASP A 206 4.55 6.30 -19.19
CA ASP A 206 4.69 6.39 -20.65
C ASP A 206 6.12 6.10 -21.16
N LEU A 207 6.80 5.13 -20.55
CA LEU A 207 8.19 4.77 -20.87
C LEU A 207 8.28 3.98 -22.18
N LYS A 208 9.39 4.17 -22.91
CA LYS A 208 9.68 3.42 -24.14
C LYS A 208 10.10 1.98 -23.85
N PRO A 209 10.06 1.07 -24.86
CA PRO A 209 10.48 -0.31 -24.68
C PRO A 209 11.92 -0.48 -24.17
N GLU A 210 12.86 0.38 -24.56
CA GLU A 210 14.22 0.38 -24.01
C GLU A 210 14.26 0.68 -22.49
N GLU A 211 13.56 1.73 -22.06
CA GLU A 211 13.48 2.16 -20.66
C GLU A 211 12.73 1.14 -19.79
N GLN A 212 11.77 0.42 -20.37
CA GLN A 212 11.10 -0.69 -19.70
C GLN A 212 12.06 -1.84 -19.40
N ARG A 213 12.97 -2.18 -20.33
CA ARG A 213 13.98 -3.25 -20.10
C ARG A 213 14.96 -2.87 -19.01
N GLU A 214 15.38 -1.61 -18.97
CA GLU A 214 16.21 -1.08 -17.89
C GLU A 214 15.47 -1.13 -16.54
N THR A 215 14.18 -0.77 -16.54
CA THR A 215 13.32 -0.86 -15.34
C THR A 215 13.19 -2.31 -14.85
N GLU A 216 12.97 -3.28 -15.76
CA GLU A 216 12.94 -4.70 -15.42
C GLU A 216 14.26 -5.17 -14.81
N ALA A 217 15.40 -4.80 -15.40
CA ALA A 217 16.71 -5.15 -14.88
C ALA A 217 16.93 -4.59 -13.46
N ARG A 218 16.52 -3.35 -13.22
CA ARG A 218 16.58 -2.71 -11.89
C ARG A 218 15.71 -3.43 -10.87
N ILE A 219 14.49 -3.85 -11.24
CA ILE A 219 13.59 -4.59 -10.36
C ILE A 219 14.18 -5.98 -10.03
N LYS A 220 14.76 -6.69 -11.00
CA LYS A 220 15.45 -7.96 -10.76
C LYS A 220 16.60 -7.81 -9.76
N LEU A 221 17.40 -6.75 -9.88
CA LEU A 221 18.46 -6.45 -8.92
C LEU A 221 17.89 -6.19 -7.51
N GLN A 222 16.79 -5.45 -7.40
CA GLN A 222 16.11 -5.20 -6.11
C GLN A 222 15.55 -6.47 -5.47
N LEU A 223 15.10 -7.43 -6.27
CA LEU A 223 14.59 -8.73 -5.80
C LEU A 223 15.70 -9.74 -5.52
N GLY A 224 16.98 -9.39 -5.72
CA GLY A 224 18.10 -10.31 -5.57
C GLY A 224 18.20 -11.37 -6.67
N LEU A 225 17.46 -11.20 -7.78
CA LEU A 225 17.42 -12.11 -8.93
C LEU A 225 18.59 -11.86 -9.91
N GLN A 226 19.79 -11.76 -9.36
CA GLN A 226 21.01 -11.41 -10.12
C GLN A 226 21.34 -12.45 -11.20
N PHE A 227 21.05 -13.72 -10.91
CA PHE A 227 21.28 -14.85 -11.82
C PHE A 227 20.40 -14.82 -13.08
N GLU A 228 19.23 -14.18 -13.03
CA GLU A 228 18.33 -14.07 -14.18
C GLU A 228 18.75 -12.99 -15.18
N LEU A 229 19.72 -12.15 -14.82
CA LEU A 229 20.16 -11.04 -15.66
C LEU A 229 21.19 -11.47 -16.71
N GLN A 230 21.70 -12.71 -16.66
CA GLN A 230 22.85 -13.17 -17.47
C GLN A 230 24.01 -12.15 -17.48
N LEU A 231 24.17 -11.39 -16.40
CA LEU A 231 25.24 -10.41 -16.24
C LEU A 231 26.47 -11.11 -15.69
N GLU A 232 27.63 -10.79 -16.25
CA GLU A 232 28.90 -11.21 -15.68
C GLU A 232 29.08 -10.57 -14.28
N PRO A 233 29.71 -11.25 -13.30
CA PRO A 233 29.83 -10.75 -11.93
C PRO A 233 30.43 -9.34 -11.81
N GLN A 234 31.29 -8.95 -12.75
CA GLN A 234 31.89 -7.62 -12.85
C GLN A 234 30.91 -6.50 -13.20
N ASP A 235 29.83 -6.80 -13.90
CA ASP A 235 28.84 -5.82 -14.36
C ASP A 235 27.72 -5.58 -13.33
N VAL A 236 27.53 -6.52 -12.41
CA VAL A 236 26.55 -6.43 -11.30
C VAL A 236 26.88 -5.26 -10.37
N ALA A 237 28.16 -5.06 -10.04
CA ALA A 237 28.60 -3.96 -9.17
C ALA A 237 28.38 -2.58 -9.81
N ALA A 238 28.62 -2.46 -11.12
CA ALA A 238 28.41 -1.22 -11.88
C ALA A 238 26.91 -0.90 -12.04
N ALA A 239 26.08 -1.91 -12.30
CA ALA A 239 24.63 -1.76 -12.38
C ALA A 239 24.01 -1.37 -11.02
N LEU A 240 24.50 -1.96 -9.91
CA LEU A 240 24.11 -1.58 -8.55
C LEU A 240 24.54 -0.15 -8.21
N LEU A 241 25.75 0.26 -8.59
CA LEU A 241 26.24 1.63 -8.39
C LEU A 241 25.43 2.67 -9.17
N GLN A 242 25.04 2.37 -10.41
CA GLN A 242 24.14 3.23 -11.21
C GLN A 242 22.72 3.29 -10.63
N ALA A 243 22.17 2.17 -10.16
CA ALA A 243 20.86 2.13 -9.52
C ALA A 243 20.83 2.92 -8.20
N VAL A 244 21.94 2.94 -7.44
CA VAL A 244 22.10 3.74 -6.22
C VAL A 244 22.29 5.23 -6.54
N ALA A 245 23.06 5.57 -7.57
CA ALA A 245 23.32 6.95 -8.00
C ALA A 245 22.05 7.67 -8.53
N LEU A 246 21.13 6.94 -9.16
CA LEU A 246 19.85 7.49 -9.67
C LEU A 246 18.72 7.60 -8.64
N ARG A 247 18.95 7.28 -7.35
CA ARG A 247 18.02 7.66 -6.26
C ARG A 247 17.66 9.16 -6.27
N GLY A 248 18.45 9.99 -6.94
CA GLY A 248 18.19 11.43 -7.14
C GLY A 248 17.35 11.81 -8.35
N MET A 249 17.06 10.92 -9.30
CA MET A 249 16.41 11.27 -10.59
C MET A 249 14.95 10.82 -10.72
N LEU A 250 14.47 9.86 -9.93
CA LEU A 250 13.03 9.56 -9.77
C LEU A 250 12.37 10.51 -8.75
N ARG A 251 12.76 11.79 -8.80
CA ARG A 251 12.16 12.88 -8.02
C ARG A 251 10.81 13.28 -8.60
#